data_AF-A0A535XE59-F1
#
_entry.id   AF-A0A535XE59-F1
#
_cell.length_a   1.000
_cell.length_b   1.000
_cell.length_c   1.000
_cell.angle_alpha   90.00
_cell.angle_beta   90.00
_cell.angle_gamma   90.00
#
_symmetry.space_group_name_H-M   'P 1'
#
loop_
_entity.id
_entity.type
_entity.pdbx_description
1 polymer ?
#
loop_
_entity_poly.entity_id
_entity_poly.type
_entity_poly.pdbx_seq_one_letter_code
_entity_poly.pdbx_strand_id
1 'polypeptide(L)' 'GSIFPLISYFFFPVPVALPISLVLTFIALVIVGVIKGKLASMNLLRSVVEIVVIGVVSAGGGYVLGTVVPHLLGY' A
#
# COMPACT_ATOMS: atom_id res chain seq x y z
N GLY A 1 -0.45 -6.51 9.00
CA GLY A 1 0.29 -6.34 7.74
C GLY A 1 0.95 -4.98 7.55
N SER A 2 0.77 -4.00 8.44
CA SER A 2 1.32 -2.64 8.26
C SER A 2 2.81 -2.51 8.60
N ILE A 3 3.37 -3.44 9.39
CA ILE A 3 4.79 -3.38 9.78
C ILE A 3 5.75 -3.53 8.58
N PHE A 4 5.31 -4.25 7.54
CA PHE A 4 6.13 -4.56 6.37
C PHE A 4 6.56 -3.30 5.60
N PRO A 5 5.67 -2.37 5.21
CA PRO A 5 6.09 -1.11 4.60
C PRO A 5 6.72 -0.13 5.59
N LEU A 6 6.34 -0.18 6.87
CA LEU A 6 6.87 0.72 7.90
C LEU A 6 8.34 0.45 8.23
N ILE A 7 8.84 -0.77 7.99
CA ILE A 7 10.24 -1.13 8.29
C ILE A 7 11.25 -0.17 7.66
N SER A 8 10.97 0.35 6.47
CA SER A 8 11.84 1.32 5.78
C SER A 8 12.09 2.59 6.59
N TYR A 9 11.10 3.06 7.36
CA TYR A 9 11.19 4.27 8.18
C TYR A 9 12.01 4.06 9.46
N PHE A 10 12.30 2.82 9.86
CA PHE A 10 13.19 2.54 11.00
C PHE A 10 14.67 2.69 10.64
N PHE A 11 15.00 2.57 9.34
CA PHE A 11 16.40 2.53 8.87
C PHE A 11 16.78 3.72 7.98
N PHE A 12 15.80 4.38 7.34
CA PHE A 12 16.05 5.44 6.37
C PHE A 12 15.30 6.74 6.72
N PRO A 13 15.84 7.92 6.36
CA PRO A 13 15.12 9.17 6.46
C PRO A 13 13.94 9.22 5.49
N VAL A 14 12.92 10.03 5.82
CA VAL A 14 11.64 10.11 5.09
C VAL A 14 11.77 10.18 3.55
N PRO A 15 12.66 11.01 2.96
CA PRO A 15 12.77 11.11 1.50
C PRO A 15 13.17 9.81 0.80
N VAL A 16 13.92 8.94 1.50
CA VAL A 16 14.39 7.65 1.01
C VAL A 16 13.45 6.53 1.46
N ALA A 17 12.93 6.61 2.68
CA ALA A 17 12.02 5.62 3.24
C ALA A 17 10.71 5.52 2.45
N LEU A 18 10.14 6.66 2.01
CA LEU A 18 8.84 6.66 1.33
C LEU A 18 8.85 5.86 0.01
N PRO A 19 9.76 6.07 -0.96
CA PRO A 19 9.84 5.24 -2.15
C PRO A 19 10.05 3.75 -1.83
N ILE A 20 10.92 3.42 -0.87
CA ILE A 20 11.18 2.03 -0.46
C ILE A 20 9.90 1.41 0.12
N SER A 21 9.18 2.14 0.97
CA SER A 21 7.92 1.72 1.58
C SER A 21 6.84 1.41 0.54
N LEU A 22 6.75 2.23 -0.52
CA LEU A 22 5.82 1.99 -1.63
C LEU A 22 6.15 0.71 -2.39
N VAL A 23 7.44 0.47 -2.68
CA VAL A 23 7.88 -0.77 -3.33
C VAL A 23 7.58 -1.99 -2.45
N LEU A 24 7.88 -1.91 -1.15
CA LEU A 24 7.57 -2.97 -0.19
C LEU A 24 6.05 -3.22 -0.10
N THR A 25 5.25 -2.15 -0.07
CA THR A 25 3.78 -2.27 -0.09
C THR A 25 3.31 -2.98 -1.35
N PHE A 26 3.82 -2.59 -2.52
CA PHE A 26 3.45 -3.21 -3.78
C PHE A 26 3.80 -4.70 -3.79
N ILE A 27 5.00 -5.08 -3.37
CA ILE A 27 5.42 -6.48 -3.24
C ILE A 27 4.48 -7.24 -2.30
N ALA A 28 4.15 -6.67 -1.14
CA ALA A 28 3.24 -7.29 -0.18
C ALA A 28 1.84 -7.49 -0.78
N LEU A 29 1.29 -6.49 -1.48
CA LEU A 29 -0.02 -6.59 -2.13
C LEU A 29 -0.04 -7.66 -3.22
N VAL A 30 1.04 -7.77 -4.02
CA VAL A 30 1.18 -8.82 -5.03
C VAL A 30 1.23 -10.20 -4.38
N ILE A 31 2.04 -10.38 -3.33
CA ILE A 31 2.12 -11.65 -2.60
C ILE A 31 0.76 -12.03 -2.03
N VAL A 32 0.07 -11.10 -1.37
CA VAL A 32 -1.27 -11.33 -0.82
C VAL A 32 -2.27 -11.65 -1.94
N GLY A 33 -2.18 -10.98 -3.08
CA GLY A 33 -3.00 -11.25 -4.26
C GLY A 33 -2.79 -12.66 -4.83
N VAL A 34 -1.55 -13.12 -4.91
CA VAL A 34 -1.21 -14.49 -5.34
C VAL A 34 -1.72 -15.52 -4.33
N ILE A 35 -1.49 -15.29 -3.03
CA ILE A 35 -1.97 -16.18 -1.96
C ILE A 35 -3.50 -16.27 -2.00
N LYS A 36 -4.20 -15.13 -2.03
CA LYS A 36 -5.67 -15.07 -2.15
C LYS A 36 -6.14 -15.84 -3.39
N GLY A 37 -5.52 -15.58 -4.54
CA GLY A 37 -5.90 -16.22 -5.80
C GLY A 37 -5.75 -17.73 -5.77
N LYS A 38 -4.65 -18.23 -5.17
CA LYS A 38 -4.38 -19.65 -5.02
C LYS A 38 -5.36 -20.32 -4.05
N LEU A 39 -5.62 -19.71 -2.89
CA LEU A 39 -6.53 -20.26 -1.87
C LEU A 39 -7.99 -20.27 -2.35
N ALA A 40 -8.40 -19.27 -3.13
CA ALA A 40 -9.76 -19.15 -3.64
C ALA A 40 -9.97 -19.82 -5.01
N SER A 41 -8.96 -20.53 -5.54
CA SER A 41 -8.96 -21.10 -6.89
C SER A 41 -9.38 -20.10 -7.99
N MET A 42 -9.04 -18.83 -7.80
CA MET A 42 -9.32 -17.74 -8.73
C MET A 42 -8.17 -17.56 -9.71
N ASN A 43 -8.44 -16.88 -10.82
CA ASN A 43 -7.38 -16.40 -11.71
C ASN A 43 -6.41 -15.48 -10.94
N LEU A 44 -5.12 -15.85 -10.91
CA LEU A 44 -4.09 -15.17 -10.13
C LEU A 44 -3.89 -13.71 -10.54
N LEU A 45 -3.84 -13.44 -11.85
CA LEU A 45 -3.69 -12.09 -12.39
C LEU A 45 -4.85 -11.19 -11.96
N ARG A 46 -6.09 -11.69 -12.07
CA ARG A 46 -7.28 -10.97 -11.63
C ARG A 46 -7.22 -10.66 -10.14
N SER A 47 -6.84 -11.65 -9.32
CA SER A 47 -6.73 -11.50 -7.86
C SER A 47 -5.67 -10.47 -7.46
N VAL A 48 -4.50 -10.49 -8.10
CA VAL A 48 -3.43 -9.52 -7.86
C VAL A 48 -3.86 -8.11 -8.24
N VAL A 49 -4.42 -7.94 -9.44
CA VAL A 49 -4.89 -6.63 -9.91
C VAL A 49 -5.94 -6.06 -8.96
N GLU A 50 -6.90 -6.88 -8.53
CA GLU A 50 -7.94 -6.46 -7.59
C GLU A 50 -7.33 -5.95 -6.27
N ILE A 51 -6.42 -6.71 -5.66
CA ILE A 51 -5.79 -6.29 -4.39
C ILE A 51 -4.93 -5.04 -4.57
N VAL A 52 -4.15 -4.96 -5.66
CA VAL A 52 -3.33 -3.79 -5.95
C VAL A 52 -4.21 -2.55 -6.14
N VAL A 53 -5.29 -2.65 -6.92
CA VAL A 53 -6.22 -1.54 -7.14
C VAL A 53 -6.86 -1.08 -5.84
N ILE A 54 -7.35 -2.01 -5.01
CA ILE A 54 -7.90 -1.66 -3.69
C ILE A 54 -6.85 -0.95 -2.82
N GLY A 55 -5.61 -1.46 -2.81
CA GLY A 55 -4.50 -0.86 -2.07
C GLY A 55 -4.17 0.56 -2.55
N VAL A 56 -4.07 0.77 -3.86
CA VAL A 56 -3.78 2.08 -4.46
C VAL A 56 -4.89 3.08 -4.19
N VAL A 57 -6.16 2.69 -4.36
CA VAL A 57 -7.33 3.55 -4.09
C VAL A 57 -7.36 3.93 -2.60
N SER A 58 -7.10 2.98 -1.70
CA SER A 58 -7.09 3.23 -0.26
C SER A 58 -5.94 4.13 0.16
N ALA A 59 -4.73 3.89 -0.37
CA ALA A 59 -3.55 4.72 -0.12
C ALA A 59 -3.75 6.16 -0.63
N GLY A 60 -4.31 6.30 -1.84
CA GLY A 60 -4.69 7.60 -2.40
C GLY A 60 -5.73 8.32 -1.53
N GLY A 61 -6.74 7.61 -1.04
CA GLY A 61 -7.71 8.14 -0.08
C GLY A 61 -7.05 8.62 1.21
N GLY A 62 -6.12 7.83 1.76
CA GLY A 62 -5.34 8.22 2.94
C GLY A 62 -4.47 9.46 2.70
N TYR A 63 -3.85 9.59 1.53
CA TYR A 63 -3.08 10.77 1.15
C TYR A 63 -3.97 12.01 1.01
N VAL A 64 -5.13 11.89 0.36
CA VAL A 64 -6.09 12.98 0.22
C VAL A 64 -6.59 13.41 1.60
N LEU A 65 -6.96 12.47 2.46
CA LEU A 65 -7.36 12.80 3.83
C LEU A 65 -6.22 13.47 4.60
N GLY A 66 -5.00 12.96 4.49
CA GLY A 66 -3.82 13.53 5.13
C GLY A 66 -3.38 14.89 4.61
N THR A 67 -3.88 15.35 3.46
CA THR A 67 -3.52 16.65 2.85
C THR A 67 -4.66 17.65 2.88
N VAL A 68 -5.88 17.23 2.52
CA VAL A 68 -7.06 18.08 2.45
C VAL A 68 -7.61 18.40 3.84
N VAL A 69 -7.65 17.42 4.74
CA VAL A 69 -8.20 17.66 6.09
C VAL A 69 -7.38 18.68 6.87
N PRO A 70 -6.03 18.63 6.93
CA PRO A 70 -5.25 19.69 7.56
C PRO A 70 -5.53 21.07 6.95
N HIS A 71 -5.55 21.14 5.61
CA HIS A 71 -5.82 22.38 4.88
C HIS A 71 -7.19 22.98 5.21
N LEU A 72 -8.22 22.15 5.40
CA LEU A 72 -9.56 22.59 5.79
C LEU A 72 -9.67 22.96 7.27
N LEU A 73 -8.85 22.35 8.13
CA LEU A 73 -8.82 22.60 9.58
C LEU A 73 -7.88 23.74 9.99
N GLY A 74 -7.15 24.34 9.05
CA GLY A 74 -6.31 25.52 9.28
C GLY A 74 -4.92 25.22 9.87
N TYR A 75 -4.41 24.00 9.67
CA TYR A 75 -3.02 23.61 9.92
C TYR A 75 -2.31 23.26 8.61
#